data_AF-A0A399QKB7-F1
#
_entry.id   AF-A0A399QKB7-F1
#
_cell.length_a   1.000
_cell.length_b   1.000
_cell.length_c   1.000
_cell.angle_alpha   90.00
_cell.angle_beta   90.00
_cell.angle_gamma   90.00
#
_symmetry.space_group_name_H-M   'P 1'
#
loop_
_entity.id
_entity.type
_entity.pdbx_description
1 polymer ?
#
loop_
_entity_poly.entity_id
_entity_poly.type
_entity_poly.pdbx_seq_one_letter_code
_entity_poly.pdbx_strand_id
1 'polypeptide(L)'
;MNTTPFVAAYRDYATATDAAVRLTDPELTPDANGRRQAEALTAARGVLTTRTPPAPQTGADGRTAVLEARSPQNASDVALQGREREKVATLLQAGRPLPEIIAEASPLRVAAILDDWEQLVQEDPSPQVAAAELRDAVFARLVALGEPDAVRVASVEADTAQLDAWSRVLTEVQGRAITMGTRQALKSADPEGYQVAFGGRLAIDHASIDRIETMAARQ
;
A
#
# COMPACT_ATOMS: atom_id res chain seq x y z
N MET A 1 -3.72 14.26 11.64
CA MET A 1 -2.45 14.90 11.20
C MET A 1 -2.79 16.04 10.23
N ASN A 2 -1.97 17.09 10.11
CA ASN A 2 -2.22 18.14 9.10
C ASN A 2 -1.62 17.74 7.74
N THR A 3 -2.46 17.46 6.74
CA THR A 3 -2.05 17.04 5.39
C THR A 3 -1.98 18.15 4.36
N THR A 4 -2.28 19.39 4.76
CA THR A 4 -2.20 20.57 3.90
C THR A 4 -0.85 20.69 3.15
N PRO A 5 0.32 20.44 3.80
CA PRO A 5 1.60 20.49 3.09
C PRO A 5 1.75 19.44 1.98
N PHE A 6 1.21 18.24 2.16
CA PHE A 6 1.30 17.16 1.16
C PHE A 6 0.39 17.39 -0.02
N VAL A 7 -0.82 17.88 0.25
CA VAL A 7 -1.76 18.38 -0.76
C VAL A 7 -1.11 19.49 -1.60
N ALA A 8 -0.48 20.47 -0.94
CA ALA A 8 0.20 21.56 -1.63
C ALA A 8 1.37 21.05 -2.48
N ALA A 9 2.20 20.14 -1.94
CA ALA A 9 3.30 19.53 -2.68
C ALA A 9 2.82 18.79 -3.95
N TYR A 10 1.73 18.02 -3.85
CA TYR A 10 1.14 17.35 -5.00
C TYR A 10 0.68 18.35 -6.07
N ARG A 11 -0.04 19.41 -5.67
CA ARG A 11 -0.57 20.43 -6.59
C ARG A 11 0.52 21.24 -7.27
N ASP A 12 1.52 21.65 -6.49
CA ASP A 12 2.67 22.39 -7.01
C ASP A 12 3.42 21.55 -8.04
N TYR A 13 3.60 20.25 -7.76
CA TYR A 13 4.22 19.32 -8.70
C TYR A 13 3.39 19.11 -9.96
N ALA A 14 2.08 18.91 -9.83
CA ALA A 14 1.18 18.78 -10.99
C ALA A 14 1.20 20.03 -11.88
N THR A 15 1.23 21.21 -11.26
CA THR A 15 1.31 22.50 -11.98
C THR A 15 2.68 22.69 -12.64
N ALA A 16 3.76 22.37 -11.93
CA ALA A 16 5.12 22.49 -12.45
C ALA A 16 5.38 21.54 -13.62
N THR A 17 4.83 20.32 -13.58
CA THR A 17 4.96 19.34 -14.66
C THR A 17 4.15 19.74 -15.90
N ASP A 18 2.91 20.24 -15.75
CA ASP A 18 2.15 20.80 -16.89
C ASP A 18 2.88 22.00 -17.51
N ALA A 19 3.43 22.89 -16.69
CA ALA A 19 4.24 24.03 -17.17
C ALA A 19 5.52 23.57 -17.89
N ALA A 20 6.21 22.56 -17.37
CA ALA A 20 7.40 22.00 -17.98
C ALA A 20 7.09 21.35 -19.33
N VAL A 21 6.00 20.58 -19.45
CA VAL A 21 5.55 19.98 -20.71
C VAL A 21 5.22 21.04 -21.78
N ARG A 22 4.66 22.18 -21.36
CA ARG A 22 4.32 23.29 -22.25
C ARG A 22 5.48 24.23 -22.53
N LEU A 23 6.64 24.02 -21.91
CA LEU A 23 7.80 24.87 -22.08
C LEU A 23 8.31 24.73 -23.53
N THR A 24 8.26 25.82 -24.28
CA THR A 24 8.75 25.88 -25.66
C THR A 24 9.25 27.28 -25.95
N ASP A 25 10.42 27.35 -26.57
CA ASP A 25 11.06 28.58 -27.01
C ASP A 25 11.21 28.52 -28.55
N PRO A 26 10.62 29.46 -29.31
CA PRO A 26 10.66 29.43 -30.76
C PRO A 26 12.08 29.64 -31.33
N GLU A 27 12.99 30.19 -30.54
CA GLU A 27 14.39 30.42 -30.94
C GLU A 27 15.27 29.18 -30.74
N LEU A 28 14.76 28.13 -30.08
CA LEU A 28 15.48 26.90 -29.79
C LEU A 28 15.13 25.78 -30.78
N THR A 29 16.11 24.91 -31.05
CA THR A 29 15.86 23.67 -31.79
C THR A 29 14.92 22.75 -31.00
N PRO A 30 14.22 21.80 -31.66
CA PRO A 30 13.41 20.81 -30.97
C PRO A 30 14.18 20.05 -29.86
N ASP A 31 15.44 19.71 -30.12
CA ASP A 31 16.31 19.03 -29.15
C ASP A 31 16.66 19.92 -27.95
N ALA A 32 16.96 21.19 -28.19
CA ALA A 32 17.22 22.15 -27.11
C ALA A 32 15.96 22.41 -26.26
N ASN A 33 14.78 22.45 -26.88
CA ASN A 33 13.51 22.50 -26.16
C ASN A 33 13.29 21.23 -25.33
N GLY A 34 13.53 20.04 -25.89
CA GLY A 34 13.40 18.76 -25.17
C GLY A 34 14.29 18.68 -23.93
N ARG A 35 15.57 19.11 -24.03
CA ARG A 35 16.47 19.18 -22.86
C ARG A 35 15.97 20.15 -21.79
N ARG A 36 15.52 21.33 -22.19
CA ARG A 36 14.99 22.34 -21.25
C ARG A 36 13.73 21.84 -20.53
N GLN A 37 12.85 21.12 -21.23
CA GLN A 37 11.69 20.46 -20.64
C GLN A 37 12.12 19.39 -19.62
N ALA A 38 13.10 18.53 -19.97
CA ALA A 38 13.63 17.49 -19.09
C ALA A 38 14.31 18.07 -17.83
N GLU A 39 15.06 19.17 -17.97
CA GLU A 39 15.66 19.90 -16.84
C GLU A 39 14.58 20.46 -15.90
N ALA A 40 13.51 21.05 -16.45
CA ALA A 40 12.39 21.56 -15.66
C ALA A 40 11.63 20.44 -14.93
N LEU A 41 11.43 19.29 -15.58
CA LEU A 41 10.84 18.10 -14.95
C LEU A 41 11.72 17.57 -13.81
N THR A 42 13.03 17.50 -14.03
CA THR A 42 14.00 17.08 -13.01
C THR A 42 13.99 18.02 -11.80
N ALA A 43 13.95 19.33 -12.02
CA ALA A 43 13.84 20.32 -10.96
C ALA A 43 12.52 20.17 -10.17
N ALA A 44 11.39 19.98 -10.88
CA ALA A 44 10.10 19.75 -10.24
C ALA A 44 10.10 18.50 -9.35
N ARG A 45 10.71 17.40 -9.82
CA ARG A 45 10.89 16.18 -9.01
C ARG A 45 11.75 16.44 -7.79
N GLY A 46 12.89 17.12 -7.94
CA GLY A 46 13.76 17.47 -6.81
C GLY A 46 13.03 18.23 -5.71
N VAL A 47 12.19 19.21 -6.08
CA VAL A 47 11.34 19.93 -5.11
C VAL A 47 10.34 18.98 -4.44
N LEU A 48 9.67 18.12 -5.21
CA LEU A 48 8.71 17.15 -4.66
C LEU A 48 9.40 16.14 -3.71
N THR A 49 10.58 15.65 -4.04
CA THR A 49 11.36 14.74 -3.19
C THR A 49 11.64 15.38 -1.83
N THR A 50 12.06 16.64 -1.78
CA THR A 50 12.32 17.35 -0.50
C THR A 50 11.08 17.54 0.37
N ARG A 51 9.88 17.50 -0.23
CA ARG A 51 8.58 17.64 0.45
C ARG A 51 7.89 16.30 0.71
N THR A 52 8.44 15.20 0.19
CA THR A 52 7.88 13.86 0.38
C THR A 52 8.24 13.40 1.80
N PRO A 53 7.24 13.10 2.66
CA PRO A 53 7.53 12.58 3.98
C PRO A 53 8.14 11.17 3.86
N PRO A 54 9.10 10.81 4.74
CA PRO A 54 9.57 9.44 4.81
C PRO A 54 8.40 8.50 5.10
N ALA A 55 8.40 7.34 4.45
CA ALA A 55 7.43 6.30 4.79
C ALA A 55 7.59 5.94 6.28
N PRO A 56 6.49 5.75 7.03
CA PRO A 56 6.58 5.27 8.40
C PRO A 56 7.36 3.96 8.45
N GLN A 57 8.25 3.83 9.45
CA GLN A 57 9.06 2.62 9.62
C GLN A 57 8.27 1.42 10.19
N THR A 58 6.94 1.47 10.25
CA THR A 58 6.16 0.53 11.07
C THR A 58 4.95 -0.06 10.35
N GLY A 59 4.79 -1.38 10.53
CA GLY A 59 3.62 -2.18 10.13
C GLY A 59 3.99 -3.63 9.84
N ALA A 60 4.75 -3.87 8.77
CA ALA A 60 5.06 -5.22 8.28
C ALA A 60 5.78 -6.11 9.32
N ASP A 61 6.82 -5.58 9.98
CA ASP A 61 7.56 -6.31 11.02
C ASP A 61 6.68 -6.57 12.25
N GLY A 62 5.79 -5.62 12.58
CA GLY A 62 4.87 -5.73 13.70
C GLY A 62 3.78 -6.78 13.47
N ARG A 63 3.12 -6.76 12.31
CA ARG A 63 2.15 -7.78 11.92
C ARG A 63 2.79 -9.15 11.86
N THR A 64 3.94 -9.27 11.20
CA THR A 64 4.68 -10.54 11.10
C THR A 64 5.00 -11.09 12.48
N ALA A 65 5.53 -10.27 13.39
CA ALA A 65 5.81 -10.71 14.77
C ALA A 65 4.56 -11.15 15.53
N VAL A 66 3.43 -10.45 15.38
CA VAL A 66 2.14 -10.85 15.99
C VAL A 66 1.67 -12.21 15.49
N LEU A 67 1.77 -12.44 14.17
CA LEU A 67 1.37 -13.70 13.55
C LEU A 67 2.32 -14.85 13.93
N GLU A 68 3.63 -14.63 13.91
CA GLU A 68 4.64 -15.61 14.31
C GLU A 68 4.52 -16.01 15.79
N ALA A 69 4.11 -15.07 16.66
CA ALA A 69 3.85 -15.36 18.07
C ALA A 69 2.68 -16.33 18.29
N ARG A 70 1.88 -16.64 17.25
CA ARG A 70 0.80 -17.64 17.30
C ARG A 70 1.26 -19.05 16.95
N SER A 71 2.49 -19.23 16.48
CA SER A 71 3.08 -20.54 16.24
C SER A 71 3.17 -21.35 17.55
N PRO A 72 2.87 -22.66 17.51
CA PRO A 72 2.86 -23.50 18.71
C PRO A 72 4.26 -23.57 19.35
N GLN A 73 4.34 -23.37 20.67
CA GLN A 73 5.63 -23.32 21.39
C GLN A 73 5.94 -24.62 22.12
N ASN A 74 4.93 -25.47 22.34
CA ASN A 74 5.08 -26.73 23.05
C ASN A 74 4.12 -27.81 22.52
N ALA A 75 4.32 -29.06 22.97
CA ALA A 75 3.51 -30.21 22.52
C ALA A 75 2.00 -30.07 22.83
N SER A 76 1.64 -29.35 23.90
CA SER A 76 0.23 -29.10 24.23
C SER A 76 -0.40 -28.15 23.23
N ASP A 77 0.33 -27.11 22.82
CA ASP A 77 -0.12 -26.18 21.78
C ASP A 77 -0.33 -26.92 20.45
N VAL A 78 0.61 -27.80 20.08
CA VAL A 78 0.49 -28.64 18.87
C VAL A 78 -0.76 -29.50 18.91
N ALA A 79 -1.06 -30.13 20.05
CA ALA A 79 -2.26 -30.95 20.20
C ALA A 79 -3.56 -30.13 20.12
N LEU A 80 -3.60 -28.97 20.78
CA LEU A 80 -4.76 -28.08 20.77
C LEU A 80 -5.00 -27.49 19.38
N GLN A 81 -3.96 -27.00 18.71
CA GLN A 81 -4.05 -26.48 17.35
C GLN A 81 -4.38 -27.59 16.35
N GLY A 82 -3.81 -28.80 16.52
CA GLY A 82 -4.15 -29.97 15.71
C GLY A 82 -5.66 -30.26 15.69
N ARG A 83 -6.31 -30.22 16.86
CA ARG A 83 -7.76 -30.39 16.95
C ARG A 83 -8.55 -29.26 16.28
N GLU A 84 -8.08 -28.02 16.33
CA GLU A 84 -8.72 -26.92 15.60
C GLU A 84 -8.53 -27.03 14.09
N ARG A 85 -7.38 -27.53 13.60
CA ARG A 85 -7.17 -27.81 12.16
C ARG A 85 -8.17 -28.83 11.64
N GLU A 86 -8.41 -29.92 12.36
CA GLU A 86 -9.43 -30.91 11.99
C GLU A 86 -10.84 -30.31 11.87
N LYS A 87 -11.19 -29.39 12.78
CA LYS A 87 -12.48 -28.67 12.71
C LYS A 87 -12.54 -27.73 11.51
N VAL A 88 -11.46 -27.01 11.22
CA VAL A 88 -11.37 -26.12 10.05
C VAL A 88 -11.52 -26.93 8.77
N ALA A 89 -10.80 -28.04 8.63
CA ALA A 89 -10.92 -28.96 7.49
C ALA A 89 -12.36 -29.48 7.33
N THR A 90 -13.02 -29.84 8.43
CA THR A 90 -14.43 -30.28 8.41
C THR A 90 -15.37 -29.18 7.92
N LEU A 91 -15.16 -27.93 8.36
CA LEU A 91 -15.96 -26.78 7.91
C LEU A 91 -15.76 -26.50 6.42
N LEU A 92 -14.52 -26.59 5.93
CA LEU A 92 -14.20 -26.42 4.51
C LEU A 92 -14.85 -27.53 3.65
N GLN A 93 -14.79 -28.78 4.10
CA GLN A 93 -15.45 -29.92 3.43
C GLN A 93 -16.98 -29.78 3.40
N ALA A 94 -17.56 -29.13 4.40
CA ALA A 94 -18.98 -28.79 4.43
C ALA A 94 -19.34 -27.62 3.50
N GLY A 95 -18.38 -27.07 2.75
CA GLY A 95 -18.57 -25.99 1.79
C GLY A 95 -18.52 -24.59 2.42
N ARG A 96 -18.10 -24.46 3.68
CA ARG A 96 -17.99 -23.16 4.33
C ARG A 96 -16.74 -22.43 3.86
N PRO A 97 -16.82 -21.17 3.39
CA PRO A 97 -15.67 -20.48 2.84
C PRO A 97 -14.70 -20.03 3.95
N LEU A 98 -13.39 -20.10 3.67
CA LEU A 98 -12.33 -19.77 4.63
C LEU A 98 -12.47 -18.36 5.25
N PRO A 99 -12.84 -17.29 4.51
CA PRO A 99 -13.07 -15.98 5.09
C PRO A 99 -14.13 -15.96 6.21
N GLU A 100 -15.22 -16.72 6.08
CA GLU A 100 -16.24 -16.84 7.13
C GLU A 100 -15.71 -17.61 8.34
N ILE A 101 -14.93 -18.67 8.11
CA ILE A 101 -14.30 -19.44 9.18
C ILE A 101 -13.37 -18.56 10.01
N ILE A 102 -12.56 -17.72 9.34
CA ILE A 102 -11.68 -16.74 10.00
C ILE A 102 -12.51 -15.71 10.77
N ALA A 103 -13.56 -15.15 10.16
CA ALA A 103 -14.40 -14.14 10.79
C ALA A 103 -15.03 -14.59 12.13
N GLU A 104 -15.27 -15.89 12.30
CA GLU A 104 -15.82 -16.48 13.52
C GLU A 104 -14.79 -17.20 14.40
N ALA A 105 -13.52 -17.26 13.97
CA ALA A 105 -12.49 -18.01 14.67
C ALA A 105 -12.23 -17.46 16.08
N SER A 106 -11.95 -18.36 17.03
CA SER A 106 -11.35 -18.02 18.33
C SER A 106 -9.84 -17.80 18.16
N PRO A 107 -9.13 -17.23 19.15
CA PRO A 107 -7.67 -17.07 19.08
C PRO A 107 -6.93 -18.39 18.77
N LEU A 108 -7.35 -19.50 19.37
CA LEU A 108 -6.75 -20.82 19.11
C LEU A 108 -7.03 -21.31 17.69
N ARG A 109 -8.22 -21.08 17.15
CA ARG A 109 -8.54 -21.44 15.76
C ARG A 109 -7.78 -20.56 14.77
N VAL A 110 -7.60 -19.29 15.08
CA VAL A 110 -6.76 -18.39 14.30
C VAL A 110 -5.32 -18.91 14.24
N ALA A 111 -4.74 -19.30 15.37
CA ALA A 111 -3.40 -19.88 15.42
C ALA A 111 -3.29 -21.16 14.58
N ALA A 112 -4.30 -22.04 14.66
CA ALA A 112 -4.34 -23.26 13.85
C ALA A 112 -4.47 -22.99 12.33
N ILE A 113 -5.23 -21.97 11.93
CA ILE A 113 -5.33 -21.53 10.51
C ILE A 113 -4.00 -20.96 10.03
N LEU A 114 -3.30 -20.19 10.88
CA LEU A 114 -1.98 -19.68 10.56
C LEU A 114 -0.94 -20.79 10.44
N ASP A 115 -0.98 -21.81 11.29
CA ASP A 115 -0.02 -22.93 11.24
C ASP A 115 -0.17 -23.77 9.97
N ASP A 116 -1.39 -23.85 9.42
CA ASP A 116 -1.73 -24.67 8.23
C ASP A 116 -1.85 -23.85 6.92
N TRP A 117 -1.41 -22.58 6.94
CA TRP A 117 -1.72 -21.63 5.86
C TRP A 117 -1.26 -22.11 4.47
N GLU A 118 -0.11 -22.79 4.38
CA GLU A 118 0.44 -23.29 3.10
C GLU A 118 -0.52 -24.29 2.45
N GLN A 119 -1.07 -25.20 3.24
CA GLN A 119 -2.02 -26.22 2.78
C GLN A 119 -3.34 -25.56 2.34
N LEU A 120 -3.78 -24.52 3.05
CA LEU A 120 -5.04 -23.84 2.77
C LEU A 120 -5.05 -23.04 1.46
N VAL A 121 -3.88 -22.61 0.98
CA VAL A 121 -3.76 -21.76 -0.23
C VAL A 121 -3.10 -22.48 -1.41
N GLN A 122 -2.68 -23.74 -1.24
CA GLN A 122 -1.89 -24.47 -2.25
C GLN A 122 -2.60 -24.64 -3.60
N GLU A 123 -3.93 -24.71 -3.59
CA GLU A 123 -4.75 -24.93 -4.79
C GLU A 123 -5.15 -23.61 -5.48
N ASP A 124 -4.81 -22.47 -4.87
CA ASP A 124 -5.12 -21.16 -5.45
C ASP A 124 -4.24 -20.89 -6.68
N PRO A 125 -4.77 -20.31 -7.77
CA PRO A 125 -3.98 -19.92 -8.93
C PRO A 125 -2.86 -18.90 -8.64
N SER A 126 -2.92 -18.22 -7.50
CA SER A 126 -1.93 -17.25 -7.03
C SER A 126 -1.67 -17.43 -5.53
N PRO A 127 -0.97 -18.51 -5.12
CA PRO A 127 -0.81 -18.89 -3.71
C PRO A 127 -0.19 -17.77 -2.85
N GLN A 128 0.72 -16.97 -3.42
CA GLN A 128 1.34 -15.87 -2.68
C GLN A 128 0.36 -14.73 -2.37
N VAL A 129 -0.58 -14.45 -3.28
CA VAL A 129 -1.63 -13.45 -3.07
C VAL A 129 -2.63 -13.96 -2.03
N ALA A 130 -3.11 -15.19 -2.20
CA ALA A 130 -4.01 -15.83 -1.25
C ALA A 130 -3.40 -15.91 0.16
N ALA A 131 -2.10 -16.20 0.26
CA ALA A 131 -1.39 -16.22 1.54
C ALA A 131 -1.30 -14.83 2.20
N ALA A 132 -1.16 -13.76 1.41
CA ALA A 132 -1.18 -12.40 1.93
C ALA A 132 -2.58 -12.02 2.44
N GLU A 133 -3.62 -12.32 1.66
CA GLU A 133 -5.02 -12.08 2.03
C GLU A 133 -5.44 -12.86 3.28
N LEU A 134 -5.00 -14.12 3.40
CA LEU A 134 -5.23 -14.95 4.59
C LEU A 134 -4.59 -14.31 5.82
N ARG A 135 -3.31 -13.89 5.74
CA ARG A 135 -2.61 -13.24 6.85
C ARG A 135 -3.29 -11.94 7.26
N ASP A 136 -3.75 -11.14 6.30
CA ASP A 136 -4.48 -9.90 6.57
C ASP A 136 -5.83 -10.17 7.25
N ALA A 137 -6.59 -11.16 6.77
CA ALA A 137 -7.88 -11.53 7.36
C ALA A 137 -7.70 -12.06 8.79
N VAL A 138 -6.67 -12.87 9.01
CA VAL A 138 -6.32 -13.37 10.35
C VAL A 138 -5.91 -12.23 11.27
N PHE A 139 -5.02 -11.34 10.84
CA PHE A 139 -4.60 -10.20 11.65
C PHE A 139 -5.80 -9.33 12.04
N ALA A 140 -6.67 -9.01 11.08
CA ALA A 140 -7.91 -8.28 11.33
C ALA A 140 -8.81 -9.00 12.34
N ARG A 141 -8.87 -10.33 12.31
CA ARG A 141 -9.62 -11.11 13.30
C ARG A 141 -9.01 -11.00 14.70
N LEU A 142 -7.69 -11.06 14.84
CA LEU A 142 -7.01 -10.89 16.14
C LEU A 142 -7.31 -9.50 16.74
N VAL A 143 -7.31 -8.46 15.91
CA VAL A 143 -7.72 -7.10 16.31
C VAL A 143 -9.17 -7.09 16.78
N ALA A 144 -10.08 -7.71 16.02
CA ALA A 144 -11.51 -7.79 16.38
C ALA A 144 -11.78 -8.59 17.67
N LEU A 145 -10.92 -9.56 17.98
CA LEU A 145 -10.94 -10.33 19.23
C LEU A 145 -10.35 -9.55 20.42
N GLY A 146 -9.72 -8.39 20.19
CA GLY A 146 -9.12 -7.56 21.23
C GLY A 146 -7.75 -8.04 21.70
N GLU A 147 -7.04 -8.82 20.90
CA GLU A 147 -5.70 -9.32 21.23
C GLU A 147 -4.73 -8.14 21.42
N PRO A 148 -4.12 -7.95 22.62
CA PRO A 148 -3.46 -6.68 22.97
C PRO A 148 -2.31 -6.28 22.03
N ASP A 149 -1.54 -7.24 21.56
CA ASP A 149 -0.43 -7.03 20.63
C ASP A 149 -0.92 -6.65 19.23
N ALA A 150 -1.95 -7.34 18.72
CA ALA A 150 -2.59 -7.02 17.44
C ALA A 150 -3.26 -5.65 17.46
N VAL A 151 -4.03 -5.33 18.51
CA VAL A 151 -4.68 -4.02 18.68
C VAL A 151 -3.65 -2.90 18.74
N ARG A 152 -2.54 -3.11 19.46
CA ARG A 152 -1.44 -2.13 19.53
C ARG A 152 -0.83 -1.88 18.15
N VAL A 153 -0.52 -2.93 17.39
CA VAL A 153 0.03 -2.80 16.03
C VAL A 153 -0.96 -2.08 15.11
N ALA A 154 -2.24 -2.48 15.13
CA ALA A 154 -3.29 -1.84 14.33
C ALA A 154 -3.49 -0.37 14.70
N SER A 155 -3.34 0.00 15.98
CA SER A 155 -3.43 1.40 16.42
C SER A 155 -2.26 2.23 15.88
N VAL A 156 -1.03 1.70 15.93
CA VAL A 156 0.16 2.37 15.36
C VAL A 156 0.02 2.53 13.84
N GLU A 157 -0.51 1.52 13.16
CA GLU A 157 -0.80 1.60 11.72
C GLU A 157 -1.87 2.65 11.43
N ALA A 158 -2.94 2.73 12.23
CA ALA A 158 -3.97 3.75 12.09
C ALA A 158 -3.42 5.16 12.31
N ASP A 159 -2.56 5.35 13.32
CA ASP A 159 -1.94 6.64 13.64
C ASP A 159 -1.04 7.15 12.50
N THR A 160 -0.46 6.23 11.73
CA THR A 160 0.49 6.54 10.64
C THR A 160 -0.12 6.37 9.24
N ALA A 161 -1.34 5.83 9.12
CA ALA A 161 -1.99 5.53 7.84
C ALA A 161 -2.07 6.74 6.91
N GLN A 162 -2.38 7.91 7.47
CA GLN A 162 -2.47 9.15 6.71
C GLN A 162 -1.10 9.56 6.15
N LEU A 163 -0.03 9.42 6.93
CA LEU A 163 1.34 9.74 6.52
C LEU A 163 1.87 8.76 5.47
N ASP A 164 1.64 7.46 5.67
CA ASP A 164 2.01 6.40 4.74
C ASP A 164 1.32 6.58 3.38
N ALA A 165 0.00 6.81 3.38
CA ALA A 165 -0.76 7.03 2.16
C ALA A 165 -0.22 8.23 1.36
N TRP A 166 0.08 9.35 2.03
CA TRP A 166 0.68 10.52 1.37
C TRP A 166 2.12 10.26 0.90
N SER A 167 2.95 9.57 1.68
CA SER A 167 4.30 9.19 1.29
C SER A 167 4.30 8.36 0.00
N ARG A 168 3.40 7.37 -0.10
CA ARG A 168 3.22 6.54 -1.31
C ARG A 168 2.74 7.36 -2.51
N VAL A 169 1.74 8.22 -2.32
CA VAL A 169 1.21 9.09 -3.39
C VAL A 169 2.31 9.99 -3.97
N LEU A 170 3.05 10.70 -3.10
CA LEU A 170 4.09 11.63 -3.53
C LEU A 170 5.32 10.89 -4.10
N THR A 171 5.59 9.67 -3.66
CA THR A 171 6.64 8.83 -4.24
C THR A 171 6.26 8.31 -5.62
N GLU A 172 5.05 7.74 -5.78
CA GLU A 172 4.61 7.18 -7.06
C GLU A 172 4.54 8.24 -8.16
N VAL A 173 3.98 9.41 -7.85
CA VAL A 173 3.77 10.48 -8.82
C VAL A 173 5.07 11.06 -9.41
N GLN A 174 6.21 10.84 -8.75
CA GLN A 174 7.52 11.25 -9.28
C GLN A 174 7.95 10.40 -10.48
N GLY A 175 7.56 9.12 -10.52
CA GLY A 175 8.04 8.18 -11.52
C GLY A 175 6.96 7.70 -12.50
N ARG A 176 5.79 7.33 -12.00
CA ARG A 176 4.74 6.69 -12.80
C ARG A 176 3.35 7.14 -12.38
N ALA A 177 2.37 6.82 -13.21
CA ALA A 177 0.98 7.04 -12.85
C ALA A 177 0.65 6.36 -11.50
N ILE A 178 0.00 7.11 -10.62
CA ILE A 178 -0.39 6.62 -9.30
C ILE A 178 -1.36 5.46 -9.44
N THR A 179 -1.03 4.34 -8.80
CA THR A 179 -1.77 3.09 -8.85
C THR A 179 -3.15 3.21 -8.20
N MET A 180 -4.09 2.36 -8.61
CA MET A 180 -5.42 2.34 -8.00
C MET A 180 -5.37 2.00 -6.51
N GLY A 181 -4.46 1.09 -6.12
CA GLY A 181 -4.23 0.73 -4.71
C GLY A 181 -3.81 1.93 -3.87
N THR A 182 -2.84 2.72 -4.34
CA THR A 182 -2.38 3.94 -3.64
C THR A 182 -3.47 5.01 -3.55
N ARG A 183 -4.29 5.17 -4.60
CA ARG A 183 -5.47 6.05 -4.56
C ARG A 183 -6.50 5.60 -3.52
N GLN A 184 -6.78 4.30 -3.45
CA GLN A 184 -7.73 3.75 -2.50
C GLN A 184 -7.24 3.84 -1.06
N ALA A 185 -5.94 3.60 -0.83
CA ALA A 185 -5.30 3.82 0.46
C ALA A 185 -5.44 5.28 0.91
N LEU A 186 -5.15 6.25 0.02
CA LEU A 186 -5.36 7.66 0.35
C LEU A 186 -6.83 7.99 0.59
N LYS A 187 -7.75 7.50 -0.25
CA LYS A 187 -9.19 7.74 -0.06
C LYS A 187 -9.68 7.21 1.30
N SER A 188 -9.12 6.11 1.77
CA SER A 188 -9.44 5.52 3.08
C SER A 188 -8.83 6.32 4.24
N ALA A 189 -7.56 6.74 4.11
CA ALA A 189 -6.82 7.39 5.19
C ALA A 189 -7.02 8.92 5.27
N ASP A 190 -7.32 9.57 4.15
CA ASP A 190 -7.55 11.01 4.00
C ASP A 190 -8.58 11.31 2.88
N PRO A 191 -9.89 11.10 3.12
CA PRO A 191 -10.92 11.35 2.11
C PRO A 191 -10.92 12.79 1.59
N GLU A 192 -10.68 13.76 2.47
CA GLU A 192 -10.64 15.19 2.11
C GLU A 192 -9.42 15.49 1.23
N GLY A 193 -8.23 15.07 1.67
CA GLY A 193 -7.00 15.17 0.90
C GLY A 193 -7.09 14.49 -0.47
N TYR A 194 -7.74 13.32 -0.53
CA TYR A 194 -8.03 12.62 -1.77
C TYR A 194 -8.91 13.45 -2.72
N GLN A 195 -10.01 14.04 -2.25
CA GLN A 195 -10.87 14.87 -3.09
C GLN A 195 -10.13 16.10 -3.62
N VAL A 196 -9.26 16.67 -2.81
CA VAL A 196 -8.51 17.89 -3.13
C VAL A 196 -7.39 17.61 -4.15
N ALA A 197 -6.78 16.42 -4.11
CA ALA A 197 -5.76 15.96 -5.06
C ALA A 197 -6.34 15.37 -6.36
N PHE A 198 -7.38 14.53 -6.26
CA PHE A 198 -7.89 13.72 -7.38
C PHE A 198 -9.33 14.05 -7.81
N GLY A 199 -10.08 14.83 -7.04
CA GLY A 199 -11.45 15.24 -7.37
C GLY A 199 -11.53 16.38 -8.39
N GLY A 200 -10.40 17.02 -8.72
CA GLY A 200 -10.30 18.11 -9.71
C GLY A 200 -9.66 17.70 -11.04
N ARG A 201 -9.52 18.64 -11.97
CA ARG A 201 -8.88 18.45 -13.31
C ARG A 201 -7.34 18.42 -13.28
N LEU A 202 -6.71 18.25 -12.12
CA LEU A 202 -5.24 18.23 -11.95
C LEU A 202 -4.68 16.83 -12.28
N ALA A 203 -4.85 16.40 -13.53
CA ALA A 203 -4.27 15.16 -14.01
C ALA A 203 -2.86 15.41 -14.57
N ILE A 204 -1.87 14.70 -14.06
CA ILE A 204 -0.50 14.73 -14.59
C ILE A 204 -0.44 13.84 -15.83
N ASP A 205 -0.05 14.43 -16.95
CA ASP A 205 0.13 13.73 -18.23
C ASP A 205 1.47 12.99 -18.27
N HIS A 206 1.48 11.81 -17.62
CA HIS A 206 2.66 10.94 -17.57
C HIS A 206 3.12 10.50 -18.96
N ALA A 207 2.21 10.36 -19.93
CA ALA A 207 2.58 9.98 -21.29
C ALA A 207 3.38 11.09 -22.01
N SER A 208 3.09 12.36 -21.73
CA SER A 208 3.91 13.46 -22.24
C SER A 208 5.27 13.55 -21.52
N ILE A 209 5.32 13.31 -20.21
CA ILE A 209 6.56 13.24 -19.44
C ILE A 209 7.47 12.14 -20.00
N ASP A 210 6.96 10.91 -20.15
CA ASP A 210 7.73 9.77 -20.65
C ASP A 210 8.33 10.02 -22.04
N ARG A 211 7.58 10.71 -22.92
CA ARG A 211 8.04 11.09 -24.25
C ARG A 211 9.21 12.07 -24.20
N ILE A 212 9.11 13.11 -23.37
CA ILE A 212 10.15 14.13 -23.19
C ILE A 212 11.45 13.47 -22.70
N GLU A 213 11.34 12.59 -21.71
CA GLU A 213 12.49 11.90 -21.13
C GLU A 213 13.13 10.90 -22.10
N THR A 214 12.32 10.16 -22.86
CA THR A 214 12.81 9.26 -23.90
C THR A 214 13.57 10.00 -24.99
N MET A 215 13.11 11.22 -25.35
CA MET A 215 13.81 12.05 -26.33
C MET A 215 15.13 12.57 -25.79
N ALA A 216 15.16 13.03 -24.54
CA ALA A 216 16.38 13.54 -23.90
C ALA A 216 17.44 12.43 -23.65
N ALA A 217 17.02 11.20 -23.37
CA ALA A 217 17.92 10.08 -23.08
C ALA A 217 18.59 9.43 -24.31
N ARG A 218 18.12 9.75 -25.53
CA ARG A 218 18.67 9.22 -26.80
C ARG A 218 19.78 10.08 -27.40
N GLN A 219 20.16 11.17 -26.72
CA GLN A 219 21.15 12.16 -27.15
C GLN A 219 22.45 11.97 -26.36
#